data_AF-A0A8T1VQP9-F1
#
_entry.id   AF-A0A8T1VQP9-F1
#
_cell.length_a   1.000
_cell.length_b   1.000
_cell.length_c   1.000
_cell.angle_alpha   90.00
_cell.angle_beta   90.00
_cell.angle_gamma   90.00
#
_symmetry.space_group_name_H-M   'P 1'
#
loop_
_entity.id
_entity.type
_entity.pdbx_description
1 polymer ?
#
loop_
_entity_poly.entity_id
_entity_poly.type
_entity_poly.pdbx_seq_one_letter_code
_entity_poly.pdbx_strand_id
1 'polypeptide(L)'
;MQHDTRTQTKPSETASAPTKILFLDGVRGLAAIFVMTHHSLVYMQDIDLGAISVDAFFVLSSFLLTMLFMKKSIRLLEKGASYRKWAFTLVDYFSKRFFRVYPLFALTVIALWMLSDEGRGQYYRMGEPEKFDLFKTLTFVFDQRHFVLWTLPLEITYYFFIPVFVITMLKMREYWWISLFPSYAWILYGGWYTSRSHHMRLMPHAPTFLAGSVAAVIYVKADTWIKCKKFTFRPRHLLIIRAIETATVLLLLSVTFKGVLFQWIHDNIASDVSGMPFVSVHFTVIIVIEMFAPSCISSFFEWSVLRYWGKVSFSVYLLHAFVVYSSAINSLSSYYERLLLRFGLVLLLATASYHAVERPSQVLAGYITRYLAKQEAKI
;
A
#
# COMPACT_ATOMS: atom_id res chain seq x y z
N MET A 1 -4.61 -36.11 -56.38
CA MET A 1 -4.67 -36.98 -55.20
C MET A 1 -4.10 -36.20 -54.03
N GLN A 2 -4.96 -35.79 -53.11
CA GLN A 2 -4.64 -35.02 -51.91
C GLN A 2 -3.72 -35.82 -50.98
N HIS A 3 -2.76 -35.14 -50.34
CA HIS A 3 -2.36 -35.49 -48.98
C HIS A 3 -2.11 -34.22 -48.18
N ASP A 4 -3.18 -33.76 -47.53
CA ASP A 4 -3.18 -32.79 -46.43
C ASP A 4 -2.35 -33.36 -45.27
N THR A 5 -1.28 -32.68 -44.89
CA THR A 5 -0.63 -32.88 -43.58
C THR A 5 -1.02 -31.72 -42.69
N ARG A 6 -2.09 -31.89 -41.91
CA ARG A 6 -2.50 -30.98 -40.84
C ARG A 6 -1.44 -30.97 -39.75
N THR A 7 -0.62 -29.92 -39.71
CA THR A 7 0.17 -29.58 -38.53
C THR A 7 -0.79 -29.11 -37.44
N GLN A 8 -1.05 -29.95 -36.44
CA GLN A 8 -1.78 -29.56 -35.24
C GLN A 8 -0.94 -28.57 -34.44
N THR A 9 -1.23 -27.28 -34.56
CA THR A 9 -0.74 -26.24 -33.66
C THR A 9 -1.43 -26.40 -32.30
N LYS A 10 -0.69 -26.92 -31.33
CA LYS A 10 -1.07 -26.96 -29.92
C LYS A 10 -1.17 -25.50 -29.41
N PRO A 11 -2.29 -25.04 -28.82
CA PRO A 11 -2.34 -23.70 -28.25
C PRO A 11 -1.43 -23.65 -27.01
N SER A 12 -0.36 -22.87 -27.11
CA SER A 12 0.43 -22.45 -25.95
C SER A 12 -0.38 -21.46 -25.13
N GLU A 13 -1.28 -21.95 -24.28
CA GLU A 13 -1.81 -21.16 -23.16
C GLU A 13 -0.73 -21.03 -22.07
N THR A 14 0.31 -20.26 -22.36
CA THR A 14 1.09 -19.62 -21.30
C THR A 14 0.17 -18.61 -20.65
N ALA A 15 -0.50 -19.00 -19.56
CA ALA A 15 -1.18 -18.08 -18.67
C ALA A 15 -0.20 -16.96 -18.31
N SER A 16 -0.41 -15.77 -18.89
CA SER A 16 0.46 -14.63 -18.67
C SER A 16 0.50 -14.35 -17.17
N ALA A 17 1.70 -14.43 -16.58
CA ALA A 17 1.90 -14.00 -15.22
C ALA A 17 1.38 -12.56 -15.10
N PRO A 18 0.65 -12.20 -14.03
CA PRO A 18 0.09 -10.86 -13.91
C PRO A 18 1.22 -9.83 -14.03
N THR A 19 1.11 -8.94 -15.02
CA THR A 19 2.06 -7.85 -15.25
C THR A 19 2.24 -7.09 -13.94
N LYS A 20 3.42 -7.20 -13.33
CA LYS A 20 3.75 -6.48 -12.11
C LYS A 20 3.79 -4.99 -12.44
N ILE A 21 3.00 -4.18 -11.75
CA ILE A 21 2.98 -2.73 -11.95
C ILE A 21 4.19 -2.15 -11.20
N LEU A 22 5.27 -1.91 -11.93
CA LEU A 22 6.60 -1.67 -11.36
C LEU A 22 6.70 -0.32 -10.63
N PHE A 23 6.09 0.73 -11.16
CA PHE A 23 6.13 2.05 -10.53
C PHE A 23 5.49 2.07 -9.13
N LEU A 24 4.48 1.24 -8.86
CA LEU A 24 3.84 1.17 -7.54
C LEU A 24 4.80 0.62 -6.47
N ASP A 25 5.76 -0.24 -6.85
CA ASP A 25 6.84 -0.62 -5.94
C ASP A 25 7.76 0.57 -5.67
N GLY A 26 8.07 1.38 -6.69
CA GLY A 26 8.82 2.62 -6.51
C GLY A 26 8.19 3.59 -5.52
N VAL A 27 6.87 3.81 -5.64
CA VAL A 27 6.12 4.67 -4.72
C VAL A 27 6.21 4.15 -3.28
N ARG A 28 6.09 2.82 -3.08
CA ARG A 28 6.32 2.20 -1.76
C ARG A 28 7.74 2.40 -1.25
N GLY A 29 8.73 2.35 -2.14
CA GLY A 29 10.13 2.55 -1.78
C GLY A 29 10.39 3.97 -1.31
N LEU A 30 9.84 4.97 -2.01
CA LEU A 30 9.91 6.36 -1.58
C LEU A 30 9.20 6.57 -0.24
N ALA A 31 8.02 5.99 -0.04
CA ALA A 31 7.32 6.04 1.25
C ALA A 31 8.15 5.41 2.39
N ALA A 32 8.84 4.30 2.14
CA ALA A 32 9.72 3.69 3.15
C ALA A 32 10.90 4.59 3.52
N ILE A 33 11.50 5.26 2.53
CA ILE A 33 12.55 6.26 2.74
C ILE A 33 12.02 7.43 3.56
N PHE A 34 10.83 7.95 3.25
CA PHE A 34 10.19 9.05 3.97
C PHE A 34 9.86 8.72 5.42
N VAL A 35 9.38 7.51 5.73
CA VAL A 35 9.21 7.03 7.12
C VAL A 35 10.53 7.12 7.87
N MET A 36 11.61 6.63 7.25
CA MET A 36 12.93 6.64 7.86
C MET A 36 13.45 8.07 8.09
N THR A 37 13.28 8.95 7.09
CA THR A 37 13.65 10.37 7.17
C THR A 37 12.89 11.07 8.30
N HIS A 38 11.58 10.86 8.41
CA HIS A 38 10.75 11.45 9.45
C HIS A 38 11.22 11.01 10.85
N HIS A 39 11.38 9.71 11.07
CA HIS A 39 11.76 9.17 12.37
C HIS A 39 13.22 9.43 12.76
N SER A 40 14.07 9.84 11.82
CA SER A 40 15.46 10.22 12.08
C SER A 40 15.62 11.39 13.06
N LEU A 41 14.57 12.21 13.24
CA LEU A 41 14.54 13.47 13.98
C LEU A 41 15.55 14.54 13.54
N VAL A 42 16.24 14.34 12.41
CA VAL A 42 17.32 15.23 11.95
C VAL A 42 16.96 15.94 10.65
N TYR A 43 16.19 15.29 9.78
CA TYR A 43 15.93 15.76 8.42
C TYR A 43 14.47 16.18 8.26
N MET A 44 14.22 17.32 7.61
CA MET A 44 12.88 17.77 7.18
C MET A 44 11.81 17.67 8.28
N GLN A 45 12.16 18.03 9.51
CA GLN A 45 11.31 17.88 10.70
C GLN A 45 10.11 18.82 10.72
N ASP A 46 10.14 19.83 9.88
CA ASP A 46 9.04 20.72 9.64
C ASP A 46 7.93 20.05 8.81
N ILE A 47 8.21 18.94 8.12
CA ILE A 47 7.28 18.23 7.24
C ILE A 47 6.90 16.86 7.84
N ASP A 48 5.60 16.56 7.87
CA ASP A 48 5.10 15.25 8.31
C ASP A 48 5.21 14.19 7.19
N LEU A 49 6.46 13.87 6.82
CA LEU A 49 6.77 12.81 5.86
C LEU A 49 6.28 11.43 6.33
N GLY A 50 6.15 11.22 7.65
CA GLY A 50 5.61 10.00 8.24
C GLY A 50 4.15 9.80 7.86
N ALA A 51 3.31 10.81 8.08
CA ALA A 51 1.89 10.78 7.71
C ALA A 51 1.66 10.57 6.22
N ILE A 52 2.40 11.29 5.37
CA ILE A 52 2.32 11.16 3.91
C ILE A 52 2.65 9.74 3.47
N SER A 53 3.64 9.13 4.10
CA SER A 53 4.04 7.75 3.83
C SER A 53 2.98 6.74 4.26
N VAL A 54 2.34 6.96 5.41
CA VAL A 54 1.24 6.11 5.88
C VAL A 54 0.05 6.19 4.93
N ASP A 55 -0.34 7.39 4.49
CA ASP A 55 -1.38 7.58 3.46
C ASP A 55 -1.01 6.83 2.16
N ALA A 56 0.24 6.95 1.70
CA ALA A 56 0.72 6.23 0.52
C ALA A 56 0.62 4.71 0.69
N PHE A 57 1.05 4.16 1.83
CA PHE A 57 0.95 2.72 2.11
C PHE A 57 -0.52 2.25 2.14
N PHE A 58 -1.40 2.99 2.82
CA PHE A 58 -2.82 2.65 2.91
C PHE A 58 -3.51 2.69 1.54
N VAL A 59 -3.28 3.75 0.74
CA VAL A 59 -3.82 3.87 -0.61
C VAL A 59 -3.30 2.78 -1.54
N LEU A 60 -1.98 2.53 -1.55
CA LEU A 60 -1.38 1.49 -2.40
C LEU A 60 -1.86 0.10 -2.02
N SER A 61 -2.03 -0.16 -0.72
CA SER A 61 -2.53 -1.45 -0.22
C SER A 61 -3.97 -1.66 -0.65
N SER A 62 -4.88 -0.72 -0.35
CA SER A 62 -6.29 -0.85 -0.73
C SER A 62 -6.50 -0.88 -2.24
N PHE A 63 -5.80 -0.03 -3.01
CA PHE A 63 -5.88 -0.01 -4.47
C PHE A 63 -5.50 -1.37 -5.08
N LEU A 64 -4.31 -1.89 -4.75
CA LEU A 64 -3.83 -3.13 -5.34
C LEU A 64 -4.68 -4.33 -4.93
N LEU A 65 -5.07 -4.41 -3.66
CA LEU A 65 -5.90 -5.51 -3.16
C LEU A 65 -7.29 -5.50 -3.79
N THR A 66 -7.95 -4.34 -3.83
CA THR A 66 -9.25 -4.19 -4.45
C THR A 66 -9.20 -4.48 -5.94
N MET A 67 -8.20 -3.96 -6.66
CA MET A 67 -8.04 -4.22 -8.09
C MET A 67 -7.83 -5.72 -8.38
N LEU A 68 -6.90 -6.37 -7.68
CA LEU A 68 -6.58 -7.78 -7.88
C LEU A 68 -7.75 -8.69 -7.51
N PHE A 69 -8.41 -8.41 -6.38
CA PHE A 69 -9.58 -9.17 -5.94
C PHE A 69 -10.76 -8.97 -6.89
N MET A 70 -11.03 -7.73 -7.34
CA MET A 70 -12.10 -7.44 -8.31
C MET A 70 -11.88 -8.14 -9.65
N LYS A 71 -10.67 -8.08 -10.22
CA LYS A 71 -10.33 -8.81 -11.46
C LYS A 71 -10.44 -10.33 -11.30
N LYS A 72 -10.16 -10.88 -10.11
CA LYS A 72 -10.37 -12.31 -9.82
C LYS A 72 -11.86 -12.64 -9.68
N SER A 73 -12.61 -11.80 -8.98
CA SER A 73 -14.06 -11.94 -8.74
C SER A 73 -14.89 -11.86 -10.03
N ILE A 74 -14.55 -10.96 -10.95
CA ILE A 74 -15.20 -10.90 -12.28
C ILE A 74 -15.08 -12.24 -13.00
N ARG A 75 -13.87 -12.80 -13.08
CA ARG A 75 -13.60 -14.11 -13.70
C ARG A 75 -14.33 -15.27 -13.01
N LEU A 76 -14.54 -15.18 -11.69
CA LEU A 76 -15.31 -16.19 -10.95
C LEU A 76 -16.80 -16.11 -11.28
N LEU A 77 -17.36 -14.90 -11.37
CA LEU A 77 -18.76 -14.68 -11.74
C LEU A 77 -19.04 -15.12 -13.18
N GLU A 78 -18.17 -14.78 -14.13
CA GLU A 78 -18.29 -15.19 -15.54
C GLU A 78 -18.29 -16.72 -15.71
N LYS A 79 -17.53 -17.43 -14.88
CA LYS A 79 -17.44 -18.90 -14.90
C LYS A 79 -18.53 -19.59 -14.07
N GLY A 80 -19.50 -18.84 -13.50
CA GLY A 80 -20.53 -19.42 -12.65
C GLY A 80 -19.98 -20.17 -11.43
N ALA A 81 -18.90 -19.65 -10.83
CA ALA A 81 -18.16 -20.34 -9.76
C ALA A 81 -19.05 -20.72 -8.57
N SER A 82 -18.91 -21.97 -8.11
CA SER A 82 -19.60 -22.48 -6.92
C SER A 82 -19.19 -21.75 -5.64
N TYR A 83 -20.03 -21.82 -4.60
CA TYR A 83 -19.73 -21.25 -3.27
C TYR A 83 -18.40 -21.76 -2.69
N ARG A 84 -18.06 -23.04 -2.93
CA ARG A 84 -16.79 -23.64 -2.49
C ARG A 84 -15.59 -22.96 -3.15
N LYS A 85 -15.68 -22.63 -4.44
CA LYS A 85 -14.62 -21.94 -5.19
C LYS A 85 -14.39 -20.51 -4.68
N TRP A 86 -15.46 -19.84 -4.25
CA TRP A 86 -15.37 -18.57 -3.53
C TRP A 86 -14.65 -18.73 -2.19
N ALA A 87 -14.97 -19.76 -1.41
CA ALA A 87 -14.30 -20.05 -0.14
C ALA A 87 -12.79 -20.28 -0.36
N PHE A 88 -12.38 -21.11 -1.33
CA PHE A 88 -10.96 -21.30 -1.67
C PHE A 88 -10.26 -20.01 -2.08
N THR A 89 -10.95 -19.13 -2.83
CA THR A 89 -10.40 -17.83 -3.23
C THR A 89 -10.19 -16.90 -2.03
N LEU A 90 -11.11 -16.90 -1.06
CA LEU A 90 -10.98 -16.13 0.17
C LEU A 90 -9.85 -16.66 1.05
N VAL A 91 -9.74 -17.99 1.23
CA VAL A 91 -8.64 -18.60 1.98
C VAL A 91 -7.28 -18.29 1.31
N ASP A 92 -7.19 -18.36 -0.01
CA ASP A 92 -6.00 -17.96 -0.77
C ASP A 92 -5.66 -16.47 -0.57
N TYR A 93 -6.68 -15.60 -0.58
CA TYR A 93 -6.51 -14.17 -0.32
C TYR A 93 -5.95 -13.90 1.07
N PHE A 94 -6.60 -14.41 2.12
CA PHE A 94 -6.22 -14.16 3.50
C PHE A 94 -4.88 -14.82 3.87
N SER A 95 -4.60 -16.02 3.37
CA SER A 95 -3.30 -16.67 3.61
C SER A 95 -2.15 -15.84 3.05
N LYS A 96 -2.25 -15.32 1.82
CA LYS A 96 -1.24 -14.41 1.25
C LYS A 96 -1.05 -13.14 2.06
N ARG A 97 -2.10 -12.60 2.67
CA ARG A 97 -1.98 -11.41 3.53
C ARG A 97 -1.35 -11.74 4.87
N PHE A 98 -1.77 -12.84 5.49
CA PHE A 98 -1.21 -13.32 6.74
C PHE A 98 0.30 -13.54 6.61
N PHE A 99 0.74 -14.36 5.65
CA PHE A 99 2.17 -14.65 5.45
C PHE A 99 3.00 -13.47 4.90
N ARG A 100 2.35 -12.40 4.44
CA ARG A 100 3.05 -11.17 4.04
C ARG A 100 3.37 -10.29 5.26
N VAL A 101 2.48 -10.24 6.25
CA VAL A 101 2.54 -9.26 7.35
C VAL A 101 2.90 -9.92 8.68
N TYR A 102 2.17 -10.97 9.06
CA TYR A 102 2.17 -11.50 10.43
C TYR A 102 3.50 -12.13 10.88
N PRO A 103 4.23 -12.93 10.06
CA PRO A 103 5.46 -13.58 10.51
C PRO A 103 6.54 -12.60 10.99
N LEU A 104 6.83 -11.56 10.21
CA LEU A 104 7.84 -10.57 10.61
C LEU A 104 7.32 -9.71 11.76
N PHE A 105 6.04 -9.34 11.75
CA PHE A 105 5.41 -8.66 12.89
C PHE A 105 5.58 -9.46 14.19
N ALA A 106 5.24 -10.74 14.20
CA ALA A 106 5.33 -11.59 15.38
C ALA A 106 6.79 -11.71 15.88
N LEU A 107 7.75 -11.89 14.97
CA LEU A 107 9.17 -11.92 15.33
C LEU A 107 9.65 -10.60 15.92
N THR A 108 9.23 -9.46 15.38
CA THR A 108 9.57 -8.15 15.94
C THR A 108 8.98 -7.98 17.34
N VAL A 109 7.72 -8.37 17.56
CA VAL A 109 7.08 -8.29 18.88
C VAL A 109 7.76 -9.22 19.89
N ILE A 110 8.13 -10.43 19.48
CA ILE A 110 8.90 -11.36 20.32
C ILE A 110 10.28 -10.77 20.66
N ALA A 111 10.96 -10.14 19.69
CA ALA A 111 12.22 -9.47 19.95
C ALA A 111 12.06 -8.33 20.96
N LEU A 112 11.00 -7.52 20.84
CA LEU A 112 10.68 -6.45 21.81
C LEU A 112 10.38 -6.99 23.21
N TRP A 113 9.71 -8.14 23.29
CA TRP A 113 9.44 -8.82 24.56
C TRP A 113 10.73 -9.28 25.26
N MET A 114 11.73 -9.72 24.49
CA MET A 114 13.03 -10.16 25.01
C MET A 114 13.96 -9.01 25.46
N LEU A 115 13.66 -7.77 25.09
CA LEU A 115 14.44 -6.60 25.52
C LEU A 115 14.16 -6.22 26.98
N SER A 116 15.04 -5.43 27.57
CA SER A 116 14.75 -4.75 28.84
C SER A 116 13.73 -3.62 28.65
N ASP A 117 13.21 -3.08 29.75
CA ASP A 117 12.33 -1.91 29.71
C ASP A 117 13.00 -0.71 29.05
N GLU A 118 14.30 -0.48 29.31
CA GLU A 118 15.04 0.59 28.65
C GLU A 118 15.13 0.37 27.14
N GLY A 119 15.38 -0.89 26.72
CA GLY A 119 15.43 -1.24 25.30
C GLY A 119 14.09 -1.01 24.59
N ARG A 120 12.97 -1.38 25.23
CA ARG A 120 11.62 -1.11 24.72
C ARG A 120 11.34 0.38 24.59
N GLY A 121 11.67 1.15 25.62
CA GLY A 121 11.54 2.61 25.63
C GLY A 121 12.41 3.27 24.55
N GLN A 122 13.64 2.81 24.36
CA GLN A 122 14.57 3.36 23.38
C GLN A 122 14.13 3.08 21.94
N TYR A 123 13.93 1.81 21.58
CA TYR A 123 13.75 1.42 20.18
C TYR A 123 12.34 1.60 19.67
N TYR A 124 11.33 1.47 20.53
CA TYR A 124 9.91 1.59 20.14
C TYR A 124 9.19 2.72 20.86
N ARG A 125 9.92 3.65 21.50
CA ARG A 125 9.37 4.85 22.15
C ARG A 125 8.15 4.56 23.02
N MET A 126 8.18 3.43 23.73
CA MET A 126 7.10 3.04 24.63
C MET A 126 7.16 3.97 25.84
N GLY A 127 6.06 4.67 26.14
CA GLY A 127 5.97 5.54 27.31
C GLY A 127 5.90 4.78 28.63
N GLU A 128 5.33 3.57 28.60
CA GLU A 128 5.16 2.67 29.75
C GLU A 128 5.67 1.25 29.38
N PRO A 129 6.98 1.08 29.15
CA PRO A 129 7.57 -0.18 28.68
C PRO A 129 7.33 -1.36 29.64
N GLU A 130 7.14 -1.08 30.93
CA GLU A 130 6.85 -2.07 31.98
C GLU A 130 5.46 -2.71 31.84
N LYS A 131 4.53 -2.04 31.15
CA LYS A 131 3.18 -2.56 30.87
C LYS A 131 3.08 -3.30 29.54
N PHE A 132 4.21 -3.55 28.88
CA PHE A 132 4.24 -4.25 27.62
C PHE A 132 3.79 -5.71 27.79
N ASP A 133 2.75 -6.10 27.04
CA ASP A 133 2.18 -7.43 27.07
C ASP A 133 2.31 -8.10 25.70
N LEU A 134 3.05 -9.21 25.65
CA LEU A 134 3.30 -9.98 24.44
C LEU A 134 2.01 -10.44 23.77
N PHE A 135 1.10 -11.05 24.53
CA PHE A 135 -0.12 -11.63 23.98
C PHE A 135 -1.06 -10.55 23.46
N LYS A 136 -1.25 -9.47 24.23
CA LYS A 136 -2.08 -8.33 23.81
C LYS A 136 -1.49 -7.62 22.58
N THR A 137 -0.17 -7.52 22.47
CA THR A 137 0.47 -6.94 21.29
C THR A 137 0.27 -7.85 20.07
N LEU A 138 0.52 -9.16 20.18
CA LEU A 138 0.32 -10.14 19.11
C LEU A 138 -1.14 -10.25 18.63
N THR A 139 -2.10 -9.89 19.48
CA THR A 139 -3.54 -9.88 19.19
C THR A 139 -4.08 -8.47 18.85
N PHE A 140 -3.19 -7.48 18.69
CA PHE A 140 -3.51 -6.12 18.26
C PHE A 140 -4.46 -5.34 19.19
N VAL A 141 -4.42 -5.60 20.51
CA VAL A 141 -5.18 -4.84 21.50
C VAL A 141 -4.78 -3.37 21.44
N PHE A 142 -5.77 -2.47 21.57
CA PHE A 142 -5.64 -1.06 21.23
C PHE A 142 -4.55 -0.32 22.01
N ASP A 143 -4.44 -0.58 23.30
CA ASP A 143 -3.47 0.01 24.23
C ASP A 143 -2.01 -0.42 23.95
N GLN A 144 -1.81 -1.55 23.27
CA GLN A 144 -0.49 -2.12 22.98
C GLN A 144 0.04 -1.78 21.58
N ARG A 145 -0.61 -0.85 20.87
CA ARG A 145 -0.24 -0.44 19.50
C ARG A 145 0.90 0.57 19.48
N HIS A 146 2.02 0.23 20.10
CA HIS A 146 3.16 1.13 20.27
C HIS A 146 3.83 1.51 18.95
N PHE A 147 4.30 2.77 18.85
CA PHE A 147 5.04 3.29 17.70
C PHE A 147 4.41 2.88 16.36
N VAL A 148 5.16 2.32 15.42
CA VAL A 148 4.65 1.98 14.07
C VAL A 148 3.62 0.85 14.03
N LEU A 149 3.42 0.11 15.13
CA LEU A 149 2.50 -1.04 15.15
C LEU A 149 1.03 -0.64 15.02
N TRP A 150 0.68 0.64 15.27
CA TRP A 150 -0.71 1.09 15.20
C TRP A 150 -1.33 1.00 13.80
N THR A 151 -0.53 0.99 12.74
CA THR A 151 -1.03 0.93 11.35
C THR A 151 -1.46 -0.48 10.94
N LEU A 152 -0.82 -1.53 11.48
CA LEU A 152 -1.07 -2.92 11.10
C LEU A 152 -2.51 -3.38 11.38
N PRO A 153 -3.10 -3.14 12.58
CA PRO A 153 -4.50 -3.50 12.84
C PRO A 153 -5.47 -2.81 11.88
N LEU A 154 -5.20 -1.55 11.51
CA LEU A 154 -6.05 -0.78 10.59
C LEU A 154 -6.03 -1.42 9.20
N GLU A 155 -4.83 -1.73 8.70
CA GLU A 155 -4.65 -2.38 7.41
C GLU A 155 -5.30 -3.78 7.39
N ILE A 156 -5.05 -4.61 8.41
CA ILE A 156 -5.64 -5.94 8.53
C ILE A 156 -7.17 -5.87 8.59
N THR A 157 -7.73 -4.93 9.37
CA THR A 157 -9.19 -4.74 9.44
C THR A 157 -9.76 -4.39 8.07
N TYR A 158 -9.06 -3.55 7.30
CA TYR A 158 -9.48 -3.18 5.95
C TYR A 158 -9.40 -4.36 4.95
N TYR A 159 -8.51 -5.33 5.16
CA TYR A 159 -8.47 -6.56 4.35
C TYR A 159 -9.77 -7.37 4.42
N PHE A 160 -10.47 -7.36 5.57
CA PHE A 160 -11.77 -7.99 5.70
C PHE A 160 -12.89 -7.20 5.02
N PHE A 161 -12.74 -5.88 4.93
CA PHE A 161 -13.70 -5.02 4.24
C PHE A 161 -13.66 -5.19 2.71
N ILE A 162 -12.48 -5.41 2.12
CA ILE A 162 -12.30 -5.46 0.66
C ILE A 162 -13.18 -6.51 -0.04
N PRO A 163 -13.27 -7.78 0.41
CA PRO A 163 -14.13 -8.75 -0.26
C PRO A 163 -15.61 -8.34 -0.29
N VAL A 164 -16.11 -7.80 0.82
CA VAL A 164 -17.49 -7.32 0.93
C VAL A 164 -17.71 -6.14 -0.01
N PHE A 165 -16.80 -5.15 0.02
CA PHE A 165 -16.84 -3.98 -0.85
C PHE A 165 -16.87 -4.37 -2.34
N VAL A 166 -15.95 -5.25 -2.77
CA VAL A 166 -15.85 -5.69 -4.17
C VAL A 166 -17.11 -6.44 -4.62
N ILE A 167 -17.62 -7.37 -3.81
CA ILE A 167 -18.83 -8.13 -4.16
C ILE A 167 -20.03 -7.18 -4.29
N THR A 168 -20.17 -6.22 -3.37
CA THR A 168 -21.22 -5.19 -3.45
C THR A 168 -21.09 -4.38 -4.74
N MET A 169 -19.90 -3.87 -5.06
CA MET A 169 -19.67 -3.10 -6.30
C MET A 169 -19.96 -3.90 -7.57
N LEU A 170 -19.66 -5.21 -7.58
CA LEU A 170 -19.96 -6.08 -8.72
C LEU A 170 -21.46 -6.39 -8.82
N LYS A 171 -22.16 -6.58 -7.69
CA LYS A 171 -23.62 -6.80 -7.66
C LYS A 171 -24.42 -5.61 -8.16
N MET A 172 -23.91 -4.38 -8.00
CA MET A 172 -24.54 -3.17 -8.53
C MET A 172 -24.53 -3.08 -10.06
N ARG A 173 -23.77 -3.95 -10.77
CA ARG A 173 -23.71 -4.03 -12.24
C ARG A 173 -23.45 -2.66 -12.91
N GLU A 174 -24.47 -2.08 -13.53
CA GLU A 174 -24.44 -0.78 -14.23
C GLU A 174 -24.60 0.40 -13.27
N TYR A 175 -25.15 0.19 -12.08
CA TYR A 175 -25.41 1.20 -11.06
C TYR A 175 -24.23 1.43 -10.09
N TRP A 176 -23.05 0.87 -10.39
CA TRP A 176 -21.86 1.02 -9.54
C TRP A 176 -21.49 2.48 -9.27
N TRP A 177 -21.74 3.39 -10.22
CA TRP A 177 -21.48 4.82 -10.09
C TRP A 177 -22.32 5.49 -8.98
N ILE A 178 -23.51 4.94 -8.66
CA ILE A 178 -24.38 5.45 -7.58
C ILE A 178 -23.69 5.35 -6.22
N SER A 179 -22.93 4.28 -5.98
CA SER A 179 -22.17 4.14 -4.72
C SER A 179 -20.86 4.93 -4.72
N LEU A 180 -20.30 5.21 -5.90
CA LEU A 180 -19.07 5.99 -5.99
C LEU A 180 -19.25 7.44 -5.61
N PHE A 181 -20.36 8.08 -6.01
CA PHE A 181 -20.61 9.48 -5.68
C PHE A 181 -20.60 9.77 -4.16
N PRO A 182 -21.40 9.09 -3.30
CA PRO A 182 -21.34 9.29 -1.86
C PRO A 182 -20.02 8.84 -1.26
N SER A 183 -19.38 7.79 -1.80
CA SER A 183 -18.05 7.37 -1.35
C SER A 183 -17.00 8.46 -1.59
N TYR A 184 -17.00 9.06 -2.77
CA TYR A 184 -16.06 10.13 -3.13
C TYR A 184 -16.36 11.43 -2.37
N ALA A 185 -17.63 11.78 -2.21
CA ALA A 185 -18.03 12.89 -1.35
C ALA A 185 -17.54 12.71 0.09
N TRP A 186 -17.66 11.50 0.65
CA TRP A 186 -17.14 11.20 1.98
C TRP A 186 -15.61 11.23 2.03
N ILE A 187 -14.91 10.77 0.99
CA ILE A 187 -13.45 10.89 0.87
C ILE A 187 -13.00 12.36 0.95
N LEU A 188 -13.65 13.24 0.17
CA LEU A 188 -13.34 14.66 0.16
C LEU A 188 -13.70 15.33 1.50
N TYR A 189 -14.88 15.03 2.03
CA TYR A 189 -15.32 15.55 3.32
C TYR A 189 -14.38 15.11 4.46
N GLY A 190 -14.02 13.83 4.49
CA GLY A 190 -13.10 13.28 5.48
C GLY A 190 -11.73 13.93 5.39
N GLY A 191 -11.21 14.12 4.17
CA GLY A 191 -9.94 14.78 3.94
C GLY A 191 -9.90 16.25 4.38
N TRP A 192 -11.03 16.95 4.31
CA TRP A 192 -11.11 18.38 4.60
C TRP A 192 -11.52 18.71 6.04
N TYR A 193 -12.35 17.86 6.66
CA TYR A 193 -12.99 18.19 7.94
C TYR A 193 -12.63 17.21 9.08
N THR A 194 -12.04 16.06 8.80
CA THR A 194 -11.72 15.07 9.83
C THR A 194 -10.26 15.19 10.26
N SER A 195 -10.05 15.55 11.53
CA SER A 195 -8.71 15.48 12.14
C SER A 195 -8.27 14.02 12.27
N ARG A 196 -7.03 13.75 11.85
CA ARG A 196 -6.42 12.42 11.91
C ARG A 196 -5.09 12.52 12.64
N SER A 197 -4.86 11.60 13.56
CA SER A 197 -3.63 11.48 14.32
C SER A 197 -3.22 10.00 14.45
N HIS A 198 -2.00 9.79 14.92
CA HIS A 198 -1.43 8.46 15.13
C HIS A 198 -2.27 7.73 16.20
N HIS A 199 -2.25 6.39 16.18
CA HIS A 199 -2.96 5.55 17.15
C HIS A 199 -4.49 5.69 17.19
N MET A 200 -5.11 6.49 16.30
CA MET A 200 -6.56 6.52 16.17
C MET A 200 -7.11 5.19 15.62
N ARG A 201 -8.40 4.94 15.85
CA ARG A 201 -9.12 3.80 15.27
C ARG A 201 -9.24 3.92 13.75
N LEU A 202 -9.78 2.89 13.10
CA LEU A 202 -9.92 2.86 11.64
C LEU A 202 -10.78 3.99 11.08
N MET A 203 -11.86 4.41 11.76
CA MET A 203 -12.86 5.32 11.17
C MET A 203 -12.28 6.65 10.62
N PRO A 204 -11.46 7.41 11.38
CA PRO A 204 -10.78 8.60 10.85
C PRO A 204 -9.90 8.33 9.62
N HIS A 205 -9.32 7.13 9.53
CA HIS A 205 -8.44 6.71 8.42
C HIS A 205 -9.18 5.98 7.30
N ALA A 206 -10.46 5.64 7.47
CA ALA A 206 -11.23 4.88 6.50
C ALA A 206 -11.35 5.60 5.14
N PRO A 207 -11.51 6.94 5.07
CA PRO A 207 -11.47 7.68 3.80
C PRO A 207 -10.20 7.45 2.97
N THR A 208 -9.03 7.38 3.61
CA THR A 208 -7.73 7.09 2.95
C THR A 208 -7.74 5.72 2.26
N PHE A 209 -8.16 4.68 2.99
CA PHE A 209 -8.26 3.34 2.40
C PHE A 209 -9.35 3.27 1.32
N LEU A 210 -10.50 3.91 1.55
CA LEU A 210 -11.62 3.96 0.61
C LEU A 210 -11.21 4.64 -0.70
N ALA A 211 -10.38 5.69 -0.65
CA ALA A 211 -9.85 6.34 -1.84
C ALA A 211 -9.14 5.34 -2.77
N GLY A 212 -8.24 4.51 -2.24
CA GLY A 212 -7.55 3.49 -3.04
C GLY A 212 -8.51 2.44 -3.60
N SER A 213 -9.50 1.97 -2.83
CA SER A 213 -10.51 1.02 -3.31
C SER A 213 -11.42 1.60 -4.39
N VAL A 214 -11.86 2.85 -4.24
CA VAL A 214 -12.65 3.57 -5.24
C VAL A 214 -11.84 3.75 -6.53
N ALA A 215 -10.58 4.17 -6.43
CA ALA A 215 -9.68 4.31 -7.57
C ALA A 215 -9.46 2.99 -8.31
N ALA A 216 -9.37 1.87 -7.59
CA ALA A 216 -9.27 0.55 -8.19
C ALA A 216 -10.55 0.16 -8.96
N VAL A 217 -11.73 0.47 -8.42
CA VAL A 217 -13.01 0.23 -9.10
C VAL A 217 -13.11 1.06 -10.38
N ILE A 218 -12.78 2.36 -10.29
CA ILE A 218 -12.74 3.28 -11.43
C ILE A 218 -11.80 2.74 -12.50
N TYR A 219 -10.57 2.37 -12.13
CA TYR A 219 -9.59 1.82 -13.05
C TYR A 219 -10.09 0.53 -13.72
N VAL A 220 -10.59 -0.45 -12.96
CA VAL A 220 -11.06 -1.73 -13.53
C VAL A 220 -12.24 -1.54 -14.48
N LYS A 221 -13.22 -0.70 -14.10
CA LYS A 221 -14.39 -0.42 -14.94
C LYS A 221 -14.01 0.35 -16.21
N ALA A 222 -13.16 1.37 -16.08
CA ALA A 222 -12.68 2.13 -17.23
C ALA A 222 -11.81 1.28 -18.17
N ASP A 223 -10.86 0.50 -17.65
CA ASP A 223 -10.04 -0.44 -18.43
C ASP A 223 -10.91 -1.45 -19.20
N THR A 224 -11.94 -1.98 -18.56
CA THR A 224 -12.91 -2.89 -19.21
C THR A 224 -13.66 -2.18 -20.33
N TRP A 225 -14.17 -0.96 -20.09
CA TRP A 225 -14.89 -0.18 -21.09
C TRP A 225 -14.00 0.19 -22.29
N ILE A 226 -12.77 0.65 -22.04
CA ILE A 226 -11.77 0.99 -23.07
C ILE A 226 -11.52 -0.21 -23.98
N LYS A 227 -11.32 -1.40 -23.39
CA LYS A 227 -11.09 -2.65 -24.13
C LYS A 227 -12.31 -3.08 -24.93
N CYS A 228 -13.50 -3.06 -24.32
CA CYS A 228 -14.75 -3.46 -24.99
C CYS A 228 -15.10 -2.53 -26.17
N LYS A 229 -14.88 -1.22 -26.04
CA LYS A 229 -15.17 -0.23 -27.09
C LYS A 229 -13.99 0.02 -28.03
N LYS A 230 -12.85 -0.65 -27.82
CA LYS A 230 -11.58 -0.43 -28.54
C LYS A 230 -11.22 1.06 -28.61
N PHE A 231 -11.45 1.77 -27.51
CA PHE A 231 -11.22 3.21 -27.43
C PHE A 231 -9.71 3.49 -27.49
N THR A 232 -9.31 4.45 -28.33
CA THR A 232 -7.93 4.91 -28.43
C THR A 232 -7.81 6.35 -27.97
N PHE A 233 -6.79 6.64 -27.18
CA PHE A 233 -6.53 7.99 -26.71
C PHE A 233 -6.03 8.86 -27.87
N ARG A 234 -6.80 9.92 -28.19
CA ARG A 234 -6.36 10.96 -29.14
C ARG A 234 -5.36 11.90 -28.45
N PRO A 235 -4.51 12.61 -29.21
CA PRO A 235 -3.54 13.56 -28.63
C PRO A 235 -4.16 14.62 -27.71
N ARG A 236 -5.37 15.11 -28.05
CA ARG A 236 -6.12 16.05 -27.18
C ARG A 236 -6.50 15.43 -25.83
N HIS A 237 -6.89 14.15 -25.81
CA HIS A 237 -7.18 13.45 -24.55
C HIS A 237 -5.92 13.31 -23.71
N LEU A 238 -4.79 12.95 -24.33
CA LEU A 238 -3.50 12.86 -23.65
C LEU A 238 -3.06 14.21 -23.09
N LEU A 239 -3.24 15.30 -23.84
CA LEU A 239 -2.92 16.65 -23.35
C LEU A 239 -3.73 17.02 -22.09
N ILE A 240 -5.04 16.74 -22.10
CA ILE A 240 -5.90 16.97 -20.93
C ILE A 240 -5.46 16.11 -19.75
N ILE A 241 -5.18 14.82 -19.98
CA ILE A 241 -4.69 13.90 -18.94
C ILE A 241 -3.37 14.41 -18.34
N ARG A 242 -2.44 14.89 -19.16
CA ARG A 242 -1.16 15.46 -18.69
C ARG A 242 -1.33 16.77 -17.93
N ALA A 243 -2.29 17.61 -18.33
CA ALA A 243 -2.62 18.82 -17.59
C ALA A 243 -3.18 18.50 -16.19
N ILE A 244 -4.08 17.51 -16.10
CA ILE A 244 -4.64 17.03 -14.83
C ILE A 244 -3.55 16.40 -13.95
N GLU A 245 -2.70 15.56 -14.53
CA GLU A 245 -1.56 14.94 -13.84
C GLU A 245 -0.63 16.02 -13.25
N THR A 246 -0.22 16.98 -14.07
CA THR A 246 0.66 18.08 -13.64
C THR A 246 0.01 18.89 -12.53
N ALA A 247 -1.25 19.29 -12.69
CA ALA A 247 -1.99 20.01 -11.65
C ALA A 247 -2.08 19.19 -10.34
N THR A 248 -2.34 17.88 -10.44
CA THR A 248 -2.44 17.00 -9.27
C THR A 248 -1.10 16.83 -8.56
N VAL A 249 0.00 16.70 -9.30
CA VAL A 249 1.36 16.64 -8.73
C VAL A 249 1.70 17.94 -8.03
N LEU A 250 1.41 19.08 -8.66
CA LEU A 250 1.60 20.39 -8.05
C LEU A 250 0.81 20.52 -6.75
N LEU A 251 -0.48 20.15 -6.75
CA LEU A 251 -1.30 20.15 -5.53
C LEU A 251 -0.76 19.21 -4.45
N LEU A 252 -0.31 18.00 -4.82
CA LEU A 252 0.32 17.05 -3.89
C LEU A 252 1.57 17.65 -3.25
N LEU A 253 2.45 18.23 -4.05
CA LEU A 253 3.65 18.90 -3.55
C LEU A 253 3.28 20.09 -2.66
N SER A 254 2.27 20.87 -3.03
CA SER A 254 1.78 21.97 -2.21
C SER A 254 1.30 21.47 -0.84
N VAL A 255 0.43 20.45 -0.78
CA VAL A 255 -0.06 19.88 0.49
C VAL A 255 1.09 19.27 1.31
N THR A 256 2.05 18.62 0.64
CA THR A 256 3.21 17.99 1.30
C THR A 256 4.16 19.03 1.91
N PHE A 257 4.45 20.10 1.16
CA PHE A 257 5.44 21.11 1.51
C PHE A 257 4.77 22.42 1.96
N LYS A 258 3.76 22.33 2.85
CA LYS A 258 3.14 23.50 3.53
C LYS A 258 2.64 24.63 2.63
N GLY A 259 2.04 24.27 1.51
CA GLY A 259 1.46 25.21 0.58
C GLY A 259 2.51 25.99 -0.22
N VAL A 260 3.74 25.48 -0.39
CA VAL A 260 4.82 26.19 -1.11
C VAL A 260 4.35 26.76 -2.44
N LEU A 261 3.44 26.13 -3.19
CA LEU A 261 2.91 26.71 -4.43
C LEU A 261 1.84 27.78 -4.21
N PHE A 262 1.03 27.63 -3.16
CA PHE A 262 -0.01 28.58 -2.82
C PHE A 262 0.56 29.84 -2.18
N GLN A 263 1.65 29.77 -1.42
CA GLN A 263 2.32 30.95 -0.86
C GLN A 263 2.67 32.02 -1.91
N TRP A 264 2.87 31.64 -3.18
CA TRP A 264 3.15 32.58 -4.28
C TRP A 264 1.90 33.06 -5.03
N ILE A 265 0.75 32.42 -4.83
CA ILE A 265 -0.46 32.61 -5.66
C ILE A 265 -1.66 33.10 -4.83
N HIS A 266 -1.94 32.51 -3.66
CA HIS A 266 -3.01 32.91 -2.74
C HIS A 266 -2.81 32.34 -1.33
N ASP A 267 -3.41 32.96 -0.31
CA ASP A 267 -3.38 32.45 1.07
C ASP A 267 -3.95 31.03 1.17
N ASN A 268 -3.25 30.11 1.83
CA ASN A 268 -3.63 28.69 1.85
C ASN A 268 -5.10 28.51 2.31
N ILE A 269 -5.95 28.07 1.37
CA ILE A 269 -7.40 27.84 1.61
C ILE A 269 -7.65 26.51 2.33
N ALA A 270 -6.63 25.63 2.40
CA ALA A 270 -6.75 24.37 3.12
C ALA A 270 -7.14 24.63 4.58
N SER A 271 -8.09 23.84 5.08
CA SER A 271 -8.57 23.97 6.45
C SER A 271 -7.41 23.77 7.43
N ASP A 272 -7.37 24.59 8.48
CA ASP A 272 -6.40 24.49 9.59
C ASP A 272 -6.75 23.33 10.55
N VAL A 273 -7.30 22.24 9.99
CA VAL A 273 -7.64 21.04 10.76
C VAL A 273 -6.33 20.42 11.23
N SER A 274 -6.11 20.46 12.53
CA SER A 274 -4.92 19.90 13.16
C SER A 274 -4.77 18.41 12.85
N GLY A 275 -3.53 17.97 12.58
CA GLY A 275 -3.19 16.56 12.39
C GLY A 275 -2.54 16.24 11.04
N MET A 276 -2.67 14.97 10.62
CA MET A 276 -1.99 14.41 9.45
C MET A 276 -2.57 14.93 8.11
N PRO A 277 -1.72 15.37 7.17
CA PRO A 277 -2.16 15.86 5.86
C PRO A 277 -2.88 14.78 5.05
N PHE A 278 -3.91 15.18 4.31
CA PHE A 278 -4.70 14.28 3.46
C PHE A 278 -4.24 14.32 2.00
N VAL A 279 -3.40 13.37 1.62
CA VAL A 279 -2.80 13.29 0.27
C VAL A 279 -3.40 12.16 -0.58
N SER A 280 -4.35 11.42 -0.02
CA SER A 280 -4.89 10.18 -0.60
C SER A 280 -5.53 10.37 -1.98
N VAL A 281 -6.32 11.42 -2.19
CA VAL A 281 -6.95 11.71 -3.49
C VAL A 281 -5.90 11.97 -4.57
N HIS A 282 -4.89 12.79 -4.26
CA HIS A 282 -3.80 13.07 -5.19
C HIS A 282 -3.06 11.81 -5.61
N PHE A 283 -2.69 10.95 -4.65
CA PHE A 283 -2.07 9.66 -4.95
C PHE A 283 -2.94 8.81 -5.86
N THR A 284 -4.24 8.70 -5.58
CA THR A 284 -5.13 7.86 -6.40
C THR A 284 -5.30 8.36 -7.82
N VAL A 285 -5.40 9.68 -8.01
CA VAL A 285 -5.51 10.28 -9.35
C VAL A 285 -4.23 10.04 -10.15
N ILE A 286 -3.06 10.29 -9.56
CA ILE A 286 -1.76 10.02 -10.21
C ILE A 286 -1.62 8.53 -10.55
N ILE A 287 -1.95 7.63 -9.62
CA ILE A 287 -1.90 6.18 -9.86
C ILE A 287 -2.80 5.80 -11.05
N VAL A 288 -4.05 6.26 -11.08
CA VAL A 288 -4.99 5.91 -12.16
C VAL A 288 -4.52 6.47 -13.50
N ILE A 289 -3.99 7.70 -13.52
CA ILE A 289 -3.42 8.30 -14.74
C ILE A 289 -2.22 7.49 -15.24
N GLU A 290 -1.25 7.20 -14.40
CA GLU A 290 -0.05 6.43 -14.77
C GLU A 290 -0.39 5.00 -15.22
N MET A 291 -1.48 4.42 -14.72
CA MET A 291 -1.97 3.12 -15.17
C MET A 291 -2.54 3.14 -16.59
N PHE A 292 -3.04 4.28 -17.08
CA PHE A 292 -3.60 4.44 -18.43
C PHE A 292 -2.63 5.09 -19.42
N ALA A 293 -1.85 6.06 -18.95
CA ALA A 293 -0.92 6.85 -19.75
C ALA A 293 0.40 7.03 -18.97
N PRO A 294 1.28 6.01 -18.95
CA PRO A 294 2.58 6.11 -18.27
C PRO A 294 3.39 7.34 -18.70
N SER A 295 4.02 8.02 -17.76
CA SER A 295 4.80 9.26 -17.97
C SER A 295 6.24 9.16 -17.46
N CYS A 296 6.93 10.30 -17.39
CA CYS A 296 8.21 10.40 -16.69
C CYS A 296 8.10 10.06 -15.20
N ILE A 297 6.91 10.21 -14.58
CA ILE A 297 6.67 9.88 -13.17
C ILE A 297 6.74 8.37 -12.95
N SER A 298 6.01 7.55 -13.73
CA SER A 298 6.18 6.09 -13.63
C SER A 298 7.61 5.68 -13.96
N SER A 299 8.23 6.28 -14.98
CA SER A 299 9.62 5.99 -15.34
C SER A 299 10.59 6.27 -14.18
N PHE A 300 10.41 7.38 -13.46
CA PHE A 300 11.18 7.71 -12.25
C PHE A 300 10.97 6.68 -11.14
N PHE A 301 9.71 6.31 -10.85
CA PHE A 301 9.40 5.30 -9.84
C PHE A 301 9.80 3.87 -10.25
N GLU A 302 10.01 3.60 -11.54
CA GLU A 302 10.54 2.33 -12.02
C GLU A 302 12.07 2.21 -11.85
N TRP A 303 12.72 3.25 -11.32
CA TRP A 303 14.14 3.18 -10.97
C TRP A 303 14.42 2.01 -10.02
N SER A 304 15.48 1.26 -10.30
CA SER A 304 15.83 0.02 -9.60
C SER A 304 16.00 0.23 -8.09
N VAL A 305 16.58 1.36 -7.68
CA VAL A 305 16.78 1.70 -6.26
C VAL A 305 15.44 1.82 -5.56
N LEU A 306 14.52 2.66 -6.06
CA LEU A 306 13.19 2.83 -5.46
C LEU A 306 12.41 1.52 -5.44
N ARG A 307 12.45 0.74 -6.52
CA ARG A 307 11.79 -0.58 -6.55
C ARG A 307 12.38 -1.54 -5.53
N TYR A 308 13.68 -1.49 -5.28
CA TYR A 308 14.33 -2.33 -4.27
C TYR A 308 13.87 -1.95 -2.86
N TRP A 309 13.90 -0.65 -2.53
CA TRP A 309 13.33 -0.14 -1.28
C TRP A 309 11.85 -0.51 -1.13
N GLY A 310 11.09 -0.47 -2.23
CA GLY A 310 9.69 -0.90 -2.27
C GLY A 310 9.48 -2.39 -2.00
N LYS A 311 10.41 -3.23 -2.47
CA LYS A 311 10.38 -4.67 -2.24
C LYS A 311 10.59 -5.03 -0.77
N VAL A 312 11.48 -4.32 -0.08
CA VAL A 312 11.78 -4.52 1.34
C VAL A 312 11.05 -3.54 2.26
N SER A 313 10.07 -2.80 1.73
CA SER A 313 9.47 -1.64 2.41
C SER A 313 8.81 -2.02 3.73
N PHE A 314 8.20 -3.21 3.81
CA PHE A 314 7.59 -3.69 5.05
C PHE A 314 8.62 -3.96 6.14
N SER A 315 9.75 -4.55 5.76
CA SER A 315 10.87 -4.78 6.68
C SER A 315 11.52 -3.46 7.13
N VAL A 316 11.70 -2.49 6.22
CA VAL A 316 12.14 -1.12 6.58
C VAL A 316 11.15 -0.49 7.56
N TYR A 317 9.85 -0.52 7.26
CA TYR A 317 8.81 0.08 8.08
C TYR A 317 8.82 -0.46 9.52
N LEU A 318 8.99 -1.76 9.69
CA LEU A 318 8.89 -2.38 11.00
C LEU A 318 10.21 -2.34 11.79
N LEU A 319 11.36 -2.38 11.12
CA LEU A 319 12.66 -2.56 11.78
C LEU A 319 13.51 -1.29 11.86
N HIS A 320 13.17 -0.22 11.15
CA HIS A 320 14.01 0.99 11.14
C HIS A 320 14.27 1.56 12.53
N ALA A 321 13.32 1.41 13.46
CA ALA A 321 13.39 1.93 14.81
C ALA A 321 14.63 1.41 15.59
N PHE A 322 14.99 0.14 15.39
CA PHE A 322 16.16 -0.49 16.03
C PHE A 322 17.49 0.16 15.63
N VAL A 323 17.55 0.74 14.44
CA VAL A 323 18.75 1.43 13.94
C VAL A 323 18.65 2.92 14.23
N VAL A 324 17.53 3.55 13.87
CA VAL A 324 17.35 5.01 13.95
C VAL A 324 17.45 5.53 15.39
N TYR A 325 16.97 4.75 16.36
CA TYR A 325 17.03 5.11 17.79
C TYR A 325 18.19 4.44 18.54
N SER A 326 19.13 3.82 17.84
CA SER A 326 20.34 3.29 18.46
C SER A 326 21.21 4.43 19.03
N SER A 327 21.56 4.32 20.31
CA SER A 327 22.43 5.26 21.01
C SER A 327 23.81 5.35 20.38
N ALA A 328 24.37 4.21 19.93
CA ALA A 328 25.66 4.13 19.27
C ALA A 328 25.73 4.96 17.96
N ILE A 329 24.61 5.07 17.24
CA ILE A 329 24.54 5.88 16.01
C ILE A 329 24.26 7.34 16.38
N ASN A 330 23.39 7.58 17.36
CA ASN A 330 23.02 8.92 17.77
C ASN A 330 24.14 9.68 18.50
N SER A 331 25.10 8.97 19.10
CA SER A 331 26.29 9.55 19.73
C SER A 331 27.38 10.02 18.76
N LEU A 332 27.31 9.63 17.48
CA LEU A 332 28.28 10.08 16.48
C LEU A 332 28.12 11.59 16.23
N SER A 333 29.23 12.32 16.17
CA SER A 333 29.22 13.78 15.99
C SER A 333 28.90 14.17 14.55
N SER A 334 29.44 13.45 13.58
CA SER A 334 29.30 13.74 12.14
C SER A 334 27.89 13.47 11.63
N TYR A 335 27.27 14.51 11.08
CA TYR A 335 25.95 14.44 10.45
C TYR A 335 25.90 13.42 9.31
N TYR A 336 26.92 13.41 8.45
CA TYR A 336 26.96 12.55 7.27
C TYR A 336 27.19 11.09 7.64
N GLU A 337 27.97 10.81 8.69
CA GLU A 337 28.12 9.45 9.20
C GLU A 337 26.80 8.91 9.75
N ARG A 338 26.07 9.71 10.54
CA ARG A 338 24.73 9.34 11.01
C ARG A 338 23.80 9.05 9.84
N LEU A 339 23.81 9.88 8.80
CA LEU A 339 22.97 9.69 7.62
C LEU A 339 23.30 8.36 6.93
N LEU A 340 24.57 8.15 6.57
CA LEU A 340 25.01 6.97 5.83
C LEU A 340 24.79 5.69 6.63
N LEU A 341 25.09 5.69 7.93
CA LEU A 341 24.91 4.53 8.79
C LEU A 341 23.44 4.21 9.02
N ARG A 342 22.58 5.21 9.26
CA ARG A 342 21.14 4.96 9.42
C ARG A 342 20.56 4.33 8.15
N PHE A 343 20.82 4.90 6.98
CA PHE A 343 20.24 4.38 5.73
C PHE A 343 20.85 3.03 5.35
N GLY A 344 22.18 2.89 5.47
CA GLY A 344 22.90 1.66 5.16
C GLY A 344 22.51 0.50 6.08
N LEU A 345 22.49 0.72 7.39
CA LEU A 345 22.17 -0.34 8.37
C LEU A 345 20.68 -0.70 8.34
N VAL A 346 19.76 0.27 8.16
CA VAL A 346 18.34 -0.04 7.96
C VAL A 346 18.15 -0.88 6.70
N LEU A 347 18.78 -0.49 5.58
CA LEU A 347 18.68 -1.25 4.34
C LEU A 347 19.27 -2.66 4.47
N LEU A 348 20.39 -2.80 5.17
CA LEU A 348 21.02 -4.09 5.47
C LEU A 348 20.09 -4.97 6.32
N LEU A 349 19.57 -4.43 7.43
CA LEU A 349 18.67 -5.13 8.35
C LEU A 349 17.36 -5.53 7.65
N ALA A 350 16.77 -4.61 6.87
CA ALA A 350 15.56 -4.87 6.09
C ALA A 350 15.80 -5.91 4.99
N THR A 351 16.96 -5.89 4.34
CA THR A 351 17.34 -6.88 3.33
C THR A 351 17.52 -8.26 3.97
N ALA A 352 18.26 -8.34 5.09
CA ALA A 352 18.49 -9.60 5.79
C ALA A 352 17.17 -10.22 6.28
N SER A 353 16.32 -9.44 6.94
CA SER A 353 15.00 -9.90 7.41
C SER A 353 14.05 -10.26 6.26
N TYR A 354 14.06 -9.51 5.16
CA TYR A 354 13.28 -9.84 3.96
C TYR A 354 13.64 -11.23 3.43
N HIS A 355 14.94 -11.53 3.31
CA HIS A 355 15.40 -12.82 2.79
C HIS A 355 15.24 -13.97 3.79
N ALA A 356 15.36 -13.70 5.09
CA ALA A 356 15.23 -14.70 6.15
C ALA A 356 13.77 -15.04 6.51
N VAL A 357 12.86 -14.06 6.44
CA VAL A 357 11.49 -14.19 6.98
C VAL A 357 10.44 -13.91 5.93
N GLU A 358 10.45 -12.71 5.34
CA GLU A 358 9.34 -12.26 4.49
C GLU A 358 9.22 -13.09 3.21
N ARG A 359 10.33 -13.30 2.50
CA ARG A 359 10.36 -14.08 1.25
C ARG A 359 10.01 -15.55 1.47
N PRO A 360 10.59 -16.29 2.44
CA PRO A 360 10.17 -17.66 2.74
C PRO A 360 8.68 -17.75 3.09
N SER A 361 8.15 -16.81 3.86
CA SER A 361 6.72 -16.76 4.22
C SER A 361 5.84 -16.56 2.98
N GLN A 362 6.22 -15.66 2.08
CA GLN A 362 5.49 -15.46 0.82
C GLN A 362 5.56 -16.69 -0.11
N VAL A 363 6.68 -17.40 -0.11
CA VAL A 363 6.83 -18.68 -0.83
C VAL A 363 5.91 -19.76 -0.25
N LEU A 364 5.81 -19.85 1.09
CA LEU A 364 4.87 -20.73 1.79
C LEU A 364 3.42 -20.44 1.40
N ALA A 365 3.02 -19.17 1.33
CA ALA A 365 1.70 -18.79 0.83
C ALA A 365 1.47 -19.28 -0.62
N GLY A 366 2.49 -19.24 -1.47
CA GLY A 366 2.43 -19.79 -2.83
C GLY A 366 2.26 -21.32 -2.88
N TYR A 367 2.85 -22.06 -1.94
CA TYR A 367 2.57 -23.49 -1.79
C TYR A 367 1.12 -23.75 -1.38
N ILE A 368 0.59 -22.96 -0.44
CA ILE A 368 -0.82 -23.03 -0.04
C ILE A 368 -1.74 -22.75 -1.23
N THR A 369 -1.48 -21.71 -2.04
CA THR A 369 -2.24 -21.44 -3.27
C THR A 369 -2.29 -22.66 -4.19
N ARG A 370 -1.13 -23.29 -4.45
CA ARG A 370 -1.06 -24.47 -5.32
C ARG A 370 -1.79 -25.68 -4.74
N TYR A 371 -1.71 -25.86 -3.41
CA TYR A 371 -2.45 -26.90 -2.73
C TYR A 371 -3.97 -26.71 -2.83
N LEU A 372 -4.45 -25.49 -2.57
CA LEU A 372 -5.87 -25.16 -2.70
C LEU A 372 -6.38 -25.37 -4.14
N ALA A 373 -5.60 -24.97 -5.15
CA ALA A 373 -5.95 -25.21 -6.55
C ALA A 373 -6.00 -26.71 -6.91
N LYS A 374 -5.13 -27.55 -6.34
CA LYS A 374 -5.19 -29.01 -6.53
C LYS A 374 -6.41 -29.63 -5.86
N GLN A 375 -6.79 -29.16 -4.67
CA GLN A 375 -8.01 -29.63 -3.99
C GLN A 375 -9.27 -29.19 -4.74
N GLU A 376 -9.25 -27.99 -5.32
CA GLU A 376 -10.30 -27.51 -6.20
C GLU A 376 -10.46 -28.40 -7.44
N ALA A 377 -9.36 -28.83 -8.08
CA ALA A 377 -9.40 -29.63 -9.31
C ALA A 377 -9.79 -31.11 -9.12
N LYS A 378 -9.79 -31.61 -7.88
CA LYS A 378 -10.20 -33.01 -7.57
C LYS A 378 -11.71 -33.17 -7.45
N ILE A 379 -12.46 -32.08 -7.57
CA ILE A 379 -13.90 -31.97 -7.32
C ILE A 379 -14.51 -31.35 -8.57
#